data_AF-A0A137NRL8-F1
#
_entry.id   AF-A0A137NRL8-F1
#
_cell.length_a   1.000
_cell.length_b   1.000
_cell.length_c   1.000
_cell.angle_alpha   90.00
_cell.angle_beta   90.00
_cell.angle_gamma   90.00
#
_symmetry.space_group_name_H-M   'P 1'
#
loop_
_entity.id
_entity.type
_entity.pdbx_description
1 polymer ?
#
loop_
_entity_poly.entity_id
_entity_poly.type
_entity_poly.pdbx_seq_one_letter_code
_entity_poly.pdbx_strand_id
1 'polypeptide(L)'
;MSSSITFVPDNIQDAININYAICGVLGLILNSAVLTVLVDKLKNKRTHTDIKICTFVASADILASLGLIFRSIIVKFPYNLLKANPVWCKLDVFIAQDINCSGYTLAIYGLAYVSITGRKRSMEVEVITQFTILYTVIVNALILLYMNQEVRISFIGLLRRIKNRIIPNRY
;
A
#
# COMPACT_ATOMS: atom_id res chain seq x y z
N MET A 1 -36.50 -1.54 13.01
CA MET A 1 -35.26 -1.65 13.81
C MET A 1 -34.36 -0.49 13.45
N SER A 2 -34.29 0.52 14.31
CA SER A 2 -33.35 1.64 14.17
C SER A 2 -31.95 1.14 14.52
N SER A 3 -31.09 0.99 13.51
CA SER A 3 -29.67 0.70 13.73
C SER A 3 -29.01 1.90 14.37
N SER A 4 -28.57 1.75 15.62
CA SER A 4 -27.73 2.72 16.31
C SER A 4 -26.46 2.93 15.49
N ILE A 5 -26.30 4.12 14.91
CA ILE A 5 -25.08 4.51 14.21
C ILE A 5 -23.99 4.61 15.28
N THR A 6 -23.08 3.64 15.31
CA THR A 6 -21.90 3.67 16.18
C THR A 6 -20.97 4.77 15.69
N PHE A 7 -20.85 5.84 16.48
CA PHE A 7 -19.94 6.94 16.21
C PHE A 7 -18.50 6.47 16.43
N VAL A 8 -17.64 6.61 15.43
CA VAL A 8 -16.20 6.37 15.59
C VAL A 8 -15.63 7.58 16.32
N PRO A 9 -14.95 7.41 17.46
CA PRO A 9 -14.35 8.54 18.16
C PRO A 9 -13.19 9.11 17.33
N ASP A 10 -13.06 10.44 17.32
CA ASP A 10 -12.16 11.19 16.43
C ASP A 10 -10.68 10.77 16.58
N ASN A 11 -10.29 10.34 17.78
CA ASN A 11 -8.94 9.84 18.07
C ASN A 11 -8.58 8.57 17.28
N ILE A 12 -9.52 7.65 17.08
CA ILE A 12 -9.31 6.43 16.30
C ILE A 12 -9.19 6.79 14.81
N GLN A 13 -10.01 7.72 14.33
CA GLN A 13 -9.96 8.17 12.95
C GLN A 13 -8.61 8.86 12.63
N ASP A 14 -8.12 9.70 13.54
CA ASP A 14 -6.82 10.34 13.40
C ASP A 14 -5.66 9.33 13.39
N ALA A 15 -5.71 8.32 14.28
CA ALA A 15 -4.71 7.26 14.30
C ALA A 15 -4.68 6.46 12.99
N ILE A 16 -5.86 6.12 12.44
CA ILE A 16 -5.97 5.42 11.16
C ILE A 16 -5.40 6.27 10.02
N ASN A 17 -5.70 7.57 9.99
CA ASN A 17 -5.19 8.49 8.97
C ASN A 17 -3.66 8.66 9.03
N ILE A 18 -3.10 8.76 10.23
CA ILE A 18 -1.64 8.79 10.42
C ILE A 18 -1.02 7.49 9.90
N ASN A 19 -1.65 6.35 10.18
CA ASN A 19 -1.16 5.07 9.67
C ASN A 19 -1.21 4.99 8.14
N TYR A 20 -2.27 5.50 7.50
CA TYR A 20 -2.34 5.64 6.04
C TYR A 20 -1.16 6.46 5.50
N ALA A 21 -0.86 7.59 6.12
CA ALA A 21 0.27 8.43 5.71
C ALA A 21 1.61 7.70 5.84
N ILE A 22 1.86 7.04 6.99
CA ILE A 22 3.11 6.31 7.23
C ILE A 22 3.27 5.16 6.24
N CYS A 23 2.24 4.31 6.09
CA CYS A 23 2.27 3.19 5.16
C CYS A 23 2.44 3.67 3.70
N GLY A 24 1.74 4.73 3.31
CA GLY A 24 1.87 5.33 1.98
C GLY A 24 3.28 5.86 1.72
N VAL A 25 3.88 6.59 2.66
CA VAL A 25 5.26 7.12 2.50
C VAL A 25 6.29 5.98 2.45
N LEU A 26 6.21 5.01 3.35
CA LEU A 26 7.13 3.86 3.35
C LEU A 26 6.98 3.01 2.09
N GLY A 27 5.74 2.72 1.70
CA GLY A 27 5.42 2.00 0.47
C GLY A 27 5.99 2.72 -0.77
N LEU A 28 5.84 4.04 -0.83
CA LEU A 28 6.37 4.84 -1.94
C LEU A 28 7.89 4.81 -1.99
N ILE A 29 8.58 4.98 -0.85
CA ILE A 29 10.05 4.93 -0.77
C ILE A 29 10.57 3.56 -1.21
N LEU A 30 10.03 2.48 -0.64
CA LEU A 30 10.49 1.12 -0.93
C LEU A 30 10.21 0.73 -2.37
N ASN A 31 8.97 0.90 -2.84
CA ASN A 31 8.59 0.51 -4.20
C ASN A 31 9.28 1.40 -5.26
N SER A 32 9.56 2.67 -4.98
CA SER A 32 10.35 3.52 -5.89
C SER A 32 11.80 3.04 -6.01
N ALA A 33 12.41 2.62 -4.90
CA ALA A 33 13.77 2.08 -4.92
C ALA A 33 13.83 0.73 -5.67
N VAL A 34 12.83 -0.15 -5.47
CA VAL A 34 12.67 -1.40 -6.22
C VAL A 34 12.44 -1.13 -7.70
N LEU A 35 11.54 -0.20 -8.03
CA LEU A 35 11.21 0.17 -9.41
C LEU A 35 12.44 0.73 -10.14
N THR A 36 13.26 1.54 -9.47
CA THR A 36 14.51 2.07 -10.06
C THR A 36 15.42 0.94 -10.53
N VAL A 37 15.60 -0.09 -9.70
CA VAL A 37 16.39 -1.28 -10.04
C VAL A 37 15.77 -2.08 -11.17
N LEU A 38 14.45 -2.24 -11.15
CA LEU A 38 13.70 -2.97 -12.18
C LEU A 38 13.75 -2.26 -13.54
N VAL A 39 13.64 -0.93 -13.57
CA VAL A 39 13.74 -0.12 -14.79
C VAL A 39 15.13 -0.23 -15.41
N ASP A 40 16.19 -0.20 -14.60
CA ASP A 40 17.56 -0.41 -15.07
C ASP A 40 17.71 -1.80 -15.72
N LYS A 41 17.08 -2.83 -15.14
CA LYS A 41 17.06 -4.17 -15.73
C LYS A 41 16.18 -4.27 -16.98
N LEU A 42 15.06 -3.55 -17.03
CA LEU A 42 14.13 -3.56 -18.16
C LEU A 42 14.76 -2.98 -19.43
N LYS A 43 15.68 -2.02 -19.28
CA LYS A 43 16.46 -1.46 -20.40
C LYS A 43 17.37 -2.48 -21.08
N ASN A 44 17.70 -3.58 -20.42
CA ASN A 44 18.51 -4.65 -21.02
C ASN A 44 17.65 -5.51 -21.96
N LYS A 45 18.12 -5.72 -23.21
CA LYS A 45 17.39 -6.41 -24.30
C LYS A 45 17.01 -7.88 -24.03
N ARG A 46 17.51 -8.50 -22.95
CA ARG A 46 17.17 -9.88 -22.53
C ARG A 46 16.39 -9.87 -21.22
N THR A 47 15.26 -9.17 -21.20
CA THR A 47 14.45 -9.10 -19.98
C THR A 47 13.55 -10.33 -19.82
N HIS A 48 13.70 -11.04 -18.70
CA HIS A 48 12.80 -12.13 -18.32
C HIS A 48 11.37 -11.60 -18.09
N THR A 49 10.36 -12.41 -18.41
CA THR A 49 8.95 -12.10 -18.18
C THR A 49 8.69 -11.73 -16.71
N ASP A 50 9.37 -12.39 -15.78
CA ASP A 50 9.26 -12.12 -14.33
C ASP A 50 9.61 -10.69 -13.96
N ILE A 51 10.63 -10.09 -14.61
CA ILE A 51 11.03 -8.70 -14.37
C ILE A 51 9.93 -7.74 -14.84
N LYS A 52 9.25 -8.04 -15.96
CA LYS A 52 8.13 -7.23 -16.46
C LYS A 52 6.94 -7.26 -15.50
N ILE A 53 6.61 -8.46 -14.99
CA ILE A 53 5.54 -8.63 -14.00
C ILE A 53 5.91 -7.92 -12.70
N CYS A 54 7.15 -8.08 -12.20
CA CYS A 54 7.62 -7.37 -11.00
C CYS A 54 7.58 -5.85 -11.18
N THR A 55 7.90 -5.35 -12.36
CA THR A 55 7.85 -3.91 -12.68
C THR A 55 6.41 -3.41 -12.64
N PHE A 56 5.47 -4.17 -13.22
CA PHE A 56 4.05 -3.86 -13.17
C PHE A 56 3.54 -3.83 -11.72
N VAL A 57 3.85 -4.84 -10.91
CA VAL A 57 3.46 -4.92 -9.50
C VAL A 57 4.02 -3.73 -8.71
N ALA A 58 5.33 -3.45 -8.81
CA ALA A 58 5.94 -2.32 -8.13
C ALA A 58 5.33 -0.96 -8.56
N SER A 59 4.94 -0.82 -9.83
CA SER A 59 4.27 0.39 -10.32
C SER A 59 2.85 0.54 -9.75
N ALA A 60 2.09 -0.56 -9.64
CA ALA A 60 0.77 -0.57 -9.02
C ALA A 60 0.87 -0.24 -7.52
N ASP A 61 1.87 -0.79 -6.82
CA ASP A 61 2.13 -0.50 -5.41
C ASP A 61 2.50 0.98 -5.16
N ILE A 62 3.17 1.65 -6.10
CA ILE A 62 3.41 3.11 -6.05
C ILE A 62 2.10 3.89 -6.21
N LEU A 63 1.25 3.50 -7.16
CA LEU A 63 -0.06 4.14 -7.33
C LEU A 63 -0.95 3.96 -6.09
N ALA A 64 -0.95 2.75 -5.51
CA ALA A 64 -1.60 2.47 -4.24
C ALA A 64 -1.06 3.36 -3.11
N SER A 65 0.27 3.47 -2.98
CA SER A 65 0.93 4.32 -1.99
C SER A 65 0.53 5.79 -2.13
N LEU A 66 0.47 6.32 -3.36
CA LEU A 66 0.01 7.67 -3.64
C LEU A 66 -1.45 7.86 -3.23
N GLY A 67 -2.31 6.87 -3.52
CA GLY A 67 -3.71 6.85 -3.08
C GLY A 67 -3.85 6.92 -1.56
N LEU A 68 -3.02 6.19 -0.81
CA LEU A 68 -3.00 6.21 0.65
C LEU A 68 -2.60 7.58 1.21
N ILE A 69 -1.54 8.18 0.67
CA ILE A 69 -1.10 9.53 1.05
C ILE A 69 -2.21 10.54 0.75
N PHE A 70 -2.77 10.49 -0.46
CA PHE A 70 -3.87 11.35 -0.88
C PHE A 70 -5.09 11.25 0.06
N ARG A 71 -5.49 10.03 0.42
CA ARG A 71 -6.57 9.76 1.37
C ARG A 71 -6.29 10.37 2.74
N SER A 72 -5.08 10.19 3.28
CA SER A 72 -4.69 10.74 4.59
C SER A 72 -4.79 12.27 4.66
N ILE A 73 -4.59 12.97 3.53
CA ILE A 73 -4.65 14.43 3.46
C ILE A 73 -6.10 14.90 3.28
N ILE A 74 -6.85 14.30 2.36
CA ILE A 74 -8.19 14.78 1.95
C ILE A 74 -9.27 14.51 2.97
N VAL A 75 -9.10 13.47 3.78
CA VAL A 75 -9.99 13.23 4.92
C VAL A 75 -9.86 14.34 5.96
N LYS A 76 -8.71 15.04 6.04
CA LYS A 76 -8.45 16.04 7.07
C LYS A 76 -8.55 17.50 6.60
N PHE A 77 -8.13 17.81 5.37
CA PHE A 77 -8.08 19.19 4.86
C PHE A 77 -8.69 19.33 3.46
N PRO A 78 -9.32 20.47 3.10
CA PRO A 78 -9.72 21.62 3.94
C PRO A 78 -11.11 21.48 4.60
N TYR A 79 -11.93 20.56 4.10
CA TYR A 79 -13.19 20.07 4.67
C TYR A 79 -13.22 18.57 4.34
N ASN A 80 -13.93 17.73 5.10
CA ASN A 80 -14.13 16.31 4.77
C ASN A 80 -14.69 16.17 3.34
N LEU A 81 -13.83 16.13 2.32
CA LEU A 81 -14.20 16.34 0.92
C LEU A 81 -15.02 15.16 0.41
N LEU A 82 -14.77 13.99 0.99
CA LEU A 82 -15.57 12.77 0.83
C LEU A 82 -17.03 12.96 1.23
N LYS A 83 -17.31 13.79 2.25
CA LYS A 83 -18.66 14.11 2.71
C LYS A 83 -19.30 15.20 1.85
N ALA A 84 -18.50 16.12 1.32
CA ALA A 84 -18.97 17.25 0.54
C ALA A 84 -19.30 16.89 -0.92
N ASN A 85 -18.61 15.91 -1.52
CA ASN A 85 -18.76 15.60 -2.94
C ASN A 85 -18.82 14.08 -3.22
N PRO A 86 -19.90 13.57 -3.82
CA PRO A 86 -20.09 12.14 -4.08
C PRO A 86 -19.09 11.56 -5.10
N VAL A 87 -18.50 12.41 -5.97
CA VAL A 87 -17.47 11.98 -6.93
C VAL A 87 -16.19 11.54 -6.23
N TRP A 88 -15.77 12.25 -5.18
CA TRP A 88 -14.58 11.90 -4.41
C TRP A 88 -14.80 10.64 -3.57
N CYS A 89 -16.02 10.41 -3.09
CA CYS A 89 -16.40 9.15 -2.44
C CYS A 89 -16.28 7.95 -3.42
N LYS A 90 -16.73 8.11 -4.67
CA LYS A 90 -16.56 7.06 -5.70
C LYS A 90 -15.08 6.80 -6.01
N LEU A 91 -14.26 7.85 -6.08
CA LEU A 91 -12.82 7.70 -6.30
C LEU A 91 -12.14 6.98 -5.14
N ASP A 92 -12.49 7.28 -3.89
CA ASP A 92 -11.95 6.60 -2.72
C ASP A 92 -12.32 5.10 -2.70
N VAL A 93 -13.56 4.76 -3.08
CA VAL A 93 -13.98 3.36 -3.27
C VAL A 93 -13.17 2.68 -4.37
N PHE A 94 -12.91 3.37 -5.48
CA PHE A 94 -12.11 2.82 -6.58
C PHE A 94 -10.65 2.57 -6.16
N ILE A 95 -10.02 3.54 -5.50
CA ILE A 95 -8.65 3.40 -4.97
C ILE A 95 -8.60 2.26 -3.93
N ALA A 96 -9.57 2.19 -3.02
CA ALA A 96 -9.67 1.10 -2.07
C ALA A 96 -9.85 -0.25 -2.79
N GLN A 97 -10.62 -0.29 -3.87
CA GLN A 97 -10.83 -1.49 -4.65
C GLN A 97 -9.59 -1.93 -5.44
N ASP A 98 -8.80 -1.00 -5.98
CA ASP A 98 -7.52 -1.32 -6.62
C ASP A 98 -6.53 -1.91 -5.62
N ILE A 99 -6.44 -1.33 -4.42
CA ILE A 99 -5.63 -1.87 -3.31
C ILE A 99 -6.17 -3.25 -2.88
N ASN A 100 -7.49 -3.44 -2.90
CA ASN A 100 -8.12 -4.72 -2.59
C ASN A 100 -8.04 -5.77 -3.71
N CYS A 101 -7.85 -5.37 -4.98
CA CYS A 101 -7.62 -6.29 -6.09
C CYS A 101 -6.24 -6.96 -6.00
N SER A 102 -5.25 -6.27 -5.41
CA SER A 102 -4.01 -6.90 -4.94
C SER A 102 -4.25 -7.87 -3.78
N GLY A 103 -5.30 -7.66 -2.99
CA GLY A 103 -5.67 -8.43 -1.81
C GLY A 103 -6.92 -9.29 -2.01
N TYR A 104 -6.86 -10.31 -2.88
CA TYR A 104 -7.85 -11.42 -2.90
C TYR A 104 -8.20 -11.93 -1.48
N THR A 105 -7.24 -11.81 -0.57
CA THR A 105 -7.35 -12.03 0.87
C THR A 105 -8.51 -11.29 1.53
N LEU A 106 -8.88 -10.07 1.11
CA LEU A 106 -9.94 -9.29 1.73
C LEU A 106 -11.34 -9.85 1.48
N ALA A 107 -11.58 -10.18 0.21
CA ALA A 107 -12.84 -10.77 -0.23
C ALA A 107 -12.98 -12.16 0.38
N ILE A 108 -11.91 -12.96 0.37
CA ILE A 108 -11.87 -14.28 0.99
C ILE A 108 -12.03 -14.19 2.50
N TYR A 109 -11.36 -13.27 3.19
CA TYR A 109 -11.46 -13.10 4.65
C TYR A 109 -12.84 -12.58 5.07
N GLY A 110 -13.42 -11.66 4.30
CA GLY A 110 -14.80 -11.21 4.51
C GLY A 110 -15.83 -12.32 4.35
N LEU A 111 -15.72 -13.09 3.27
CA LEU A 111 -16.56 -14.26 3.02
C LEU A 111 -16.35 -15.33 4.10
N ALA A 112 -15.11 -15.63 4.46
CA ALA A 112 -14.77 -16.63 5.48
C ALA A 112 -15.30 -16.21 6.86
N TYR A 113 -15.12 -14.96 7.26
CA TYR A 113 -15.62 -14.46 8.54
C TYR A 113 -17.15 -14.57 8.64
N VAL A 114 -17.88 -14.12 7.60
CA VAL A 114 -19.35 -14.21 7.56
C VAL A 114 -19.81 -15.67 7.51
N SER A 115 -19.12 -16.52 6.75
CA SER A 115 -19.46 -17.95 6.62
C SER A 115 -19.21 -18.73 7.92
N ILE A 116 -18.15 -18.41 8.67
CA ILE A 116 -17.78 -19.10 9.91
C ILE A 116 -18.62 -18.61 11.09
N THR A 117 -18.83 -17.29 11.21
CA THR A 117 -19.44 -16.71 12.42
C THR A 117 -20.92 -16.39 12.29
N GLY A 118 -21.45 -16.26 11.06
CA GLY A 118 -22.84 -15.87 10.82
C GLY A 118 -23.20 -14.45 11.30
N ARG A 119 -22.23 -13.66 11.77
CA ARG A 119 -22.43 -12.31 12.32
C ARG A 119 -22.09 -11.24 11.27
N LYS A 120 -22.78 -10.09 11.35
CA LYS A 120 -22.40 -8.89 10.60
C LYS A 120 -21.00 -8.44 11.03
N ARG A 121 -20.20 -7.93 10.08
CA ARG A 121 -18.85 -7.41 10.32
C ARG A 121 -18.83 -6.43 11.50
N SER A 122 -17.96 -6.68 12.47
CA SER A 122 -17.67 -5.73 13.54
C SER A 122 -16.64 -4.70 13.07
N MET A 123 -16.70 -3.50 13.67
CA MET A 123 -15.75 -2.41 13.42
C MET A 123 -14.29 -2.85 13.66
N GLU A 124 -14.04 -3.69 14.65
CA GLU A 124 -12.71 -4.20 14.98
C GLU A 124 -12.12 -5.02 13.81
N VAL A 125 -12.94 -5.87 13.20
CA VAL A 125 -12.52 -6.69 12.05
C VAL A 125 -12.20 -5.79 10.87
N GLU A 126 -12.98 -4.73 10.62
CA GLU A 126 -12.71 -3.77 9.55
C GLU A 126 -11.40 -3.00 9.78
N VAL A 127 -11.10 -2.62 11.03
CA VAL A 127 -9.85 -1.94 11.37
C VAL A 127 -8.64 -2.86 11.13
N ILE A 128 -8.63 -4.08 11.69
CA ILE A 128 -7.54 -5.06 11.48
C ILE A 128 -7.32 -5.34 10.00
N THR A 129 -8.43 -5.47 9.29
CA THR A 129 -8.46 -5.71 7.88
C THR A 129 -7.83 -4.55 7.09
N GLN A 130 -8.17 -3.30 7.41
CA GLN A 130 -7.53 -2.13 6.82
C GLN A 130 -6.04 -2.11 7.12
N PHE A 131 -5.62 -2.38 8.35
CA PHE A 131 -4.19 -2.50 8.68
C PHE A 131 -3.49 -3.55 7.80
N THR A 132 -4.08 -4.73 7.65
CA THR A 132 -3.52 -5.81 6.84
C THR A 132 -3.33 -5.36 5.39
N ILE A 133 -4.35 -4.72 4.81
CA ILE A 133 -4.30 -4.15 3.46
C ILE A 133 -3.16 -3.13 3.35
N LEU A 134 -3.01 -2.24 4.32
CA LEU A 134 -1.99 -1.20 4.27
C LEU A 134 -0.57 -1.74 4.26
N TYR A 135 -0.33 -2.79 5.05
CA TYR A 135 0.97 -3.43 5.07
C TYR A 135 1.27 -4.22 3.79
N THR A 136 0.27 -4.57 2.97
CA THR A 136 0.52 -5.30 1.71
C THR A 136 1.46 -4.55 0.78
N VAL A 137 1.37 -3.22 0.70
CA VAL A 137 2.22 -2.40 -0.16
C VAL A 137 3.70 -2.48 0.22
N ILE A 138 3.98 -2.66 1.52
CA ILE A 138 5.34 -2.87 2.04
C ILE A 138 5.75 -4.34 1.87
N VAL A 139 4.86 -5.27 2.25
CA VAL A 139 5.11 -6.71 2.20
C VAL A 139 5.36 -7.19 0.77
N ASN A 140 4.61 -6.69 -0.22
CA ASN A 140 4.80 -6.99 -1.63
C ASN A 140 6.20 -6.60 -2.10
N ALA A 141 6.67 -5.39 -1.74
CA ALA A 141 8.03 -4.95 -2.04
C ALA A 141 9.09 -5.89 -1.42
N LEU A 142 8.88 -6.32 -0.17
CA LEU A 142 9.78 -7.26 0.52
C LEU A 142 9.75 -8.65 -0.12
N ILE A 143 8.57 -9.16 -0.50
CA ILE A 143 8.43 -10.44 -1.20
C ILE A 143 9.12 -10.39 -2.55
N LEU A 144 8.97 -9.31 -3.32
CA LEU A 144 9.66 -9.13 -4.60
C LEU A 144 11.18 -9.15 -4.43
N LEU A 145 11.69 -8.44 -3.42
CA LEU A 145 13.11 -8.47 -3.06
C LEU A 145 13.58 -9.85 -2.59
N TYR A 146 12.72 -10.61 -1.90
CA TYR A 146 13.05 -11.94 -1.40
C TYR A 146 13.10 -12.98 -2.52
N MET A 147 12.06 -13.01 -3.37
CA MET A 147 11.87 -14.00 -4.42
C MET A 147 12.85 -13.80 -5.58
N ASN A 148 13.14 -12.56 -5.96
CA ASN A 148 13.99 -12.26 -7.10
C ASN A 148 15.43 -11.95 -6.68
N GLN A 149 16.27 -13.00 -6.68
CA GLN A 149 17.69 -12.93 -6.34
C GLN A 149 18.45 -11.85 -7.12
N GLU A 150 18.13 -11.70 -8.41
CA GLU A 150 18.80 -10.76 -9.29
C GLU A 150 18.47 -9.30 -8.93
N VAL A 151 17.19 -9.04 -8.62
CA VAL A 151 16.71 -7.74 -8.15
C VAL A 151 17.32 -7.43 -6.79
N ARG A 152 17.36 -8.41 -5.87
CA ARG A 152 17.95 -8.27 -4.53
C ARG A 152 19.40 -7.82 -4.56
N ILE A 153 20.24 -8.50 -5.35
CA ILE A 153 21.67 -8.15 -5.48
C ILE A 153 21.82 -6.73 -6.02
N SER A 154 21.01 -6.37 -7.02
CA SER A 154 21.05 -5.04 -7.64
C SER A 154 20.57 -3.95 -6.68
N PHE A 155 19.56 -4.24 -5.85
CA PHE A 155 19.06 -3.36 -4.80
C PHE A 155 20.09 -3.14 -3.69
N ILE A 156 20.75 -4.19 -3.20
CA ILE A 156 21.85 -4.06 -2.23
C ILE A 156 23.00 -3.22 -2.83
N GLY A 157 23.28 -3.41 -4.13
CA GLY A 157 24.23 -2.58 -4.87
C GLY A 157 23.84 -1.10 -4.90
N LEU A 158 22.55 -0.78 -5.12
CA LEU A 158 22.01 0.58 -5.04
C LEU A 158 22.22 1.17 -3.64
N LEU A 159 21.86 0.44 -2.59
CA LEU A 159 22.03 0.89 -1.20
C LEU A 159 23.50 1.16 -0.87
N ARG A 160 24.42 0.31 -1.33
CA ARG A 160 25.86 0.53 -1.14
C ARG A 160 26.35 1.79 -1.87
N ARG A 161 25.87 2.04 -3.10
CA ARG A 161 26.20 3.27 -3.85
C ARG A 161 25.70 4.52 -3.12
N ILE A 162 24.49 4.49 -2.58
CA ILE A 162 23.93 5.59 -1.79
C ILE A 162 24.76 5.81 -0.51
N LYS A 163 25.04 4.73 0.24
CA LYS A 163 25.86 4.77 1.46
C LYS A 163 27.22 5.41 1.20
N ASN A 164 27.92 5.00 0.15
CA ASN A 164 29.26 5.52 -0.17
C ASN A 164 29.25 6.99 -0.60
N ARG A 165 28.12 7.51 -1.11
CA ARG A 165 27.97 8.94 -1.42
C ARG A 165 27.69 9.78 -0.18
N ILE A 166 26.90 9.28 0.76
CA ILE A 166 26.53 10.00 1.99
C ILE A 166 27.67 9.97 3.00
N ILE A 167 28.30 8.80 3.15
CA ILE A 167 29.43 8.58 4.06
C ILE A 167 30.63 8.21 3.19
N PRO A 168 31.31 9.21 2.58
CA PRO A 168 32.55 8.93 1.88
C PRO A 168 33.55 8.38 2.89
N ASN A 169 34.09 7.18 2.63
CA ASN A 169 35.17 6.62 3.44
C ASN A 169 36.33 7.62 3.44
N ARG A 170 36.49 8.35 4.54
CA ARG A 170 37.69 9.15 4.82
C ARG A 170 38.72 8.24 5.47
N TYR A 171 39.30 7.33 4.70
CA TYR A 171 40.48 6.57 5.08
C TYR A 171 41.33 6.31 3.84
#